data_AF-A0A969NHE1-F1
#
_entry.id   AF-A0A969NHE1-F1
#
_cell.length_a   1.000
_cell.length_b   1.000
_cell.length_c   1.000
_cell.angle_alpha   90.00
_cell.angle_beta   90.00
_cell.angle_gamma   90.00
#
_symmetry.space_group_name_H-M   'P 1'
#
loop_
_entity.id
_entity.type
_entity.pdbx_description
1 polymer ?
#
loop_
_entity_poly.entity_id
_entity_poly.type
_entity_poly.pdbx_seq_one_letter_code
_entity_poly.pdbx_strand_id
1 'polypeptide(L)'
;MDYTTSKIKINNSVFFLIAIIAALFALAFISRTISKPLTELEELASKLAEGELPEHSDVKSSDEIGKMAKALNALTNGLMKTSEFASEIGRSNFDSKFEPLSNKDVLGNSLLEMRKSLQSANEEENKRKIEDQERNWTTEGLARFGEILRRHTENIGLLSKDIIQNLVKYLNANQGGIFILNDADPDDVHLELMSAYAYNRENL
;
A
#
# COMPACT_ATOMS: atom_id res chain seq x y z
N MET A 1 -42.92 -5.55 -83.33
CA MET A 1 -42.83 -6.41 -82.13
C MET A 1 -41.72 -5.95 -81.17
N ASP A 2 -40.89 -4.96 -81.52
CA ASP A 2 -39.71 -4.55 -80.73
C ASP A 2 -39.96 -3.59 -79.54
N TYR A 3 -41.12 -2.94 -79.49
CA TYR A 3 -41.42 -1.98 -78.42
C TYR A 3 -41.65 -2.63 -77.05
N THR A 4 -42.22 -3.85 -77.01
CA THR A 4 -42.51 -4.56 -75.76
C THR A 4 -41.25 -5.18 -75.15
N THR A 5 -40.37 -5.74 -75.97
CA THR A 5 -39.09 -6.33 -75.52
C THR A 5 -38.15 -5.27 -74.96
N SER A 6 -38.12 -4.06 -75.55
CA SER A 6 -37.35 -2.92 -75.03
C SER A 6 -37.83 -2.47 -73.65
N LYS A 7 -39.16 -2.32 -73.44
CA LYS A 7 -39.73 -1.96 -72.13
C LYS A 7 -39.42 -2.99 -71.04
N ILE A 8 -39.48 -4.29 -71.36
CA ILE A 8 -39.15 -5.37 -70.41
C ILE A 8 -37.67 -5.32 -69.99
N LYS A 9 -36.75 -5.08 -70.93
CA LYS A 9 -35.31 -4.94 -70.64
C LYS A 9 -35.00 -3.75 -69.72
N ILE A 10 -35.65 -2.60 -69.94
CA ILE A 10 -35.50 -1.41 -69.10
C ILE A 10 -36.00 -1.68 -67.68
N ASN A 11 -37.18 -2.30 -67.54
CA ASN A 11 -37.76 -2.63 -66.25
C ASN A 11 -36.84 -3.58 -65.45
N ASN A 12 -36.35 -4.66 -66.07
CA ASN A 12 -35.43 -5.58 -65.41
C ASN A 12 -34.12 -4.89 -64.97
N SER A 13 -33.58 -3.99 -65.79
CA SER A 13 -32.37 -3.24 -65.44
C SER A 13 -32.57 -2.33 -64.23
N VAL A 14 -33.74 -1.69 -64.12
CA VAL A 14 -34.11 -0.87 -62.95
C VAL A 14 -34.23 -1.73 -61.70
N PHE A 15 -34.88 -2.90 -61.78
CA PHE A 15 -34.96 -3.84 -60.65
C PHE A 15 -33.57 -4.30 -60.18
N PHE A 16 -32.66 -4.61 -61.11
CA PHE A 16 -31.28 -4.96 -60.77
C PHE A 16 -30.55 -3.81 -60.07
N LEU A 17 -30.71 -2.57 -60.54
CA LEU A 17 -30.08 -1.40 -59.92
C LEU A 17 -30.60 -1.17 -58.49
N ILE A 18 -31.90 -1.30 -58.27
CA ILE A 18 -32.50 -1.19 -56.93
C ILE A 18 -31.97 -2.30 -56.01
N ALA A 19 -31.87 -3.53 -56.49
CA ALA A 19 -31.33 -4.64 -55.71
C ALA A 19 -29.87 -4.40 -55.30
N ILE A 20 -29.04 -3.86 -56.20
CA ILE A 20 -27.64 -3.49 -55.89
C ILE A 20 -27.59 -2.39 -54.82
N ILE A 21 -28.41 -1.34 -54.97
CA ILE A 21 -28.47 -0.26 -53.98
C ILE A 21 -28.93 -0.78 -52.61
N ALA A 22 -29.95 -1.64 -52.58
CA ALA A 22 -30.42 -2.27 -51.35
C ALA A 22 -29.35 -3.15 -50.70
N ALA A 23 -28.58 -3.92 -51.49
CA ALA A 23 -27.47 -4.72 -50.99
C ALA A 23 -26.33 -3.84 -50.41
N LEU A 24 -25.96 -2.76 -51.10
CA LEU A 24 -24.97 -1.80 -50.60
C LEU A 24 -25.43 -1.12 -49.31
N PHE A 25 -26.70 -0.76 -49.23
CA PHE A 25 -27.30 -0.20 -48.02
C PHE A 25 -27.27 -1.22 -46.87
N ALA A 26 -27.64 -2.47 -47.12
CA ALA A 26 -27.59 -3.54 -46.12
C ALA A 26 -26.16 -3.79 -45.62
N LEU A 27 -25.16 -3.84 -46.50
CA LEU A 27 -23.75 -3.98 -46.13
C LEU A 27 -23.27 -2.80 -45.28
N ALA A 28 -23.59 -1.57 -45.68
CA ALA A 28 -23.24 -0.38 -44.92
C ALA A 28 -23.93 -0.35 -43.54
N PHE A 29 -25.18 -0.81 -43.47
CA PHE A 29 -25.94 -0.93 -42.23
C PHE A 29 -25.32 -1.96 -41.29
N ILE A 30 -25.02 -3.17 -41.77
CA ILE A 30 -24.38 -4.24 -40.98
C ILE A 30 -23.00 -3.78 -40.50
N SER A 31 -22.20 -3.19 -41.39
CA SER A 31 -20.86 -2.71 -41.05
C SER A 31 -20.89 -1.68 -39.91
N ARG A 32 -21.87 -0.76 -39.92
CA ARG A 32 -21.99 0.29 -38.91
C ARG A 32 -22.63 -0.17 -37.60
N THR A 33 -23.65 -1.03 -37.67
CA THR A 33 -24.44 -1.43 -36.49
C THR A 33 -23.88 -2.67 -35.80
N ILE A 34 -23.12 -3.51 -36.51
CA ILE A 34 -22.62 -4.79 -35.99
C ILE A 34 -21.10 -4.84 -36.05
N SER A 35 -20.50 -4.76 -37.25
CA SER A 35 -19.07 -5.05 -37.41
C SER A 35 -18.19 -4.07 -36.64
N LYS A 36 -18.42 -2.76 -36.79
CA LYS A 36 -17.61 -1.74 -36.12
C LYS A 36 -17.68 -1.83 -34.58
N PRO A 37 -18.87 -1.89 -33.95
CA PRO A 37 -18.97 -2.11 -32.50
C PRO A 37 -18.29 -3.40 -32.02
N LEU A 38 -18.38 -4.50 -32.77
CA LEU A 38 -17.73 -5.75 -32.38
C LEU A 38 -16.19 -5.63 -32.40
N THR A 39 -15.63 -4.96 -33.41
CA THR A 39 -14.18 -4.71 -33.48
C THR A 39 -13.72 -3.80 -32.34
N GLU A 40 -14.50 -2.80 -31.94
CA GLU A 40 -14.18 -1.95 -30.79
C GLU A 40 -14.17 -2.74 -29.47
N LEU A 41 -15.12 -3.67 -29.28
CA LEU A 41 -15.15 -4.55 -28.10
C LEU A 41 -14.01 -5.58 -28.11
N GLU A 42 -13.65 -6.10 -29.29
CA GLU A 42 -12.50 -6.98 -29.47
C GLU A 42 -11.20 -6.27 -29.08
N GLU A 43 -10.99 -5.04 -29.56
CA GLU A 43 -9.80 -4.25 -29.22
C GLU A 43 -9.71 -3.98 -27.71
N LEU A 44 -10.83 -3.61 -27.08
CA LEU A 44 -10.90 -3.40 -25.64
C LEU A 44 -10.58 -4.69 -24.86
N ALA A 45 -11.13 -5.82 -25.29
CA ALA A 45 -10.84 -7.12 -24.67
C ALA A 45 -9.38 -7.55 -24.87
N SER A 46 -8.78 -7.28 -26.03
CA SER A 46 -7.37 -7.57 -26.31
C SER A 46 -6.45 -6.78 -25.38
N LYS A 47 -6.69 -5.48 -25.21
CA LYS A 47 -5.93 -4.64 -24.28
C LYS A 47 -6.04 -5.15 -22.84
N LEU A 48 -7.23 -5.51 -22.39
CA LEU A 48 -7.43 -6.13 -21.08
C LEU A 48 -6.66 -7.45 -20.93
N ALA A 49 -6.62 -8.27 -21.98
CA ALA A 49 -5.86 -9.53 -21.97
C ALA A 49 -4.35 -9.30 -21.88
N GLU A 50 -3.86 -8.17 -22.38
CA GLU A 50 -2.46 -7.72 -22.25
C GLU A 50 -2.17 -7.07 -20.88
N GLY A 51 -3.18 -6.92 -20.03
CA GLY A 51 -3.06 -6.28 -18.71
C GLY A 51 -3.13 -4.75 -18.77
N GLU A 52 -3.42 -4.17 -19.93
CA GLU A 52 -3.71 -2.75 -20.03
C GLU A 52 -5.13 -2.48 -19.52
N LEU A 53 -5.30 -1.38 -18.79
CA LEU A 53 -6.60 -0.91 -18.33
C LEU A 53 -6.99 0.35 -19.11
N PRO A 54 -7.41 0.20 -20.38
CA PRO A 54 -7.79 1.34 -21.22
C PRO A 54 -9.07 1.99 -20.70
N GLU A 55 -9.31 3.22 -21.14
CA GLU A 55 -10.59 3.88 -20.92
C GLU A 55 -11.76 3.10 -21.57
N HIS A 56 -12.96 3.31 -21.02
CA HIS A 56 -14.17 2.57 -21.36
C HIS A 56 -14.54 2.65 -22.85
N SER A 57 -15.19 1.60 -23.36
CA SER A 57 -15.78 1.60 -24.71
C SER A 57 -16.98 2.53 -24.77
N ASP A 58 -17.00 3.39 -25.80
CA ASP A 58 -18.09 4.32 -26.12
C ASP A 58 -19.20 3.72 -26.98
N VAL A 59 -19.23 2.39 -27.16
CA VAL A 59 -20.25 1.68 -27.94
C VAL A 59 -21.65 1.98 -27.40
N LYS A 60 -22.41 2.77 -28.17
CA LYS A 60 -23.81 3.13 -27.91
C LYS A 60 -24.71 2.22 -28.75
N SER A 61 -25.05 1.06 -28.21
CA SER A 61 -26.07 0.19 -28.77
C SER A 61 -27.13 -0.18 -27.72
N SER A 62 -28.35 -0.43 -28.17
CA SER A 62 -29.49 -0.82 -27.32
C SER A 62 -29.79 -2.32 -27.37
N ASP A 63 -28.98 -3.09 -28.10
CA ASP A 63 -29.11 -4.52 -28.32
C ASP A 63 -28.13 -5.33 -27.44
N GLU A 64 -27.88 -6.59 -27.82
CA GLU A 64 -26.92 -7.50 -27.20
C GLU A 64 -25.50 -6.93 -27.20
N ILE A 65 -25.08 -6.23 -28.25
CA ILE A 65 -23.76 -5.61 -28.34
C ILE A 65 -23.63 -4.52 -27.27
N GLY A 66 -24.69 -3.74 -27.07
CA GLY A 66 -24.74 -2.73 -26.00
C GLY A 66 -24.65 -3.33 -24.59
N LYS A 67 -25.26 -4.50 -24.36
CA LYS A 67 -25.14 -5.23 -23.10
C LYS A 67 -23.71 -5.75 -22.88
N MET A 68 -23.07 -6.27 -23.92
CA MET A 68 -21.66 -6.70 -23.86
C MET A 68 -20.73 -5.53 -23.56
N ALA A 69 -20.91 -4.38 -24.23
CA ALA A 69 -20.15 -3.17 -23.96
C ALA A 69 -20.24 -2.73 -22.50
N LYS A 70 -21.45 -2.72 -21.93
CA LYS A 70 -21.67 -2.39 -20.52
C LYS A 70 -20.98 -3.37 -19.57
N ALA A 71 -21.06 -4.67 -19.86
CA ALA A 71 -20.41 -5.70 -19.04
C ALA A 71 -18.89 -5.58 -19.09
N LEU A 72 -18.31 -5.34 -20.27
CA LEU A 72 -16.88 -5.16 -20.44
C LEU A 72 -16.38 -3.89 -19.74
N ASN A 73 -17.11 -2.77 -19.86
CA ASN A 73 -16.80 -1.55 -19.14
C ASN A 73 -16.87 -1.73 -17.60
N ALA A 74 -17.86 -2.47 -17.10
CA ALA A 74 -17.95 -2.78 -15.68
C ALA A 74 -16.77 -3.62 -15.19
N LEU A 75 -16.31 -4.58 -16.00
CA LEU A 75 -15.10 -5.37 -15.74
C LEU A 75 -13.85 -4.47 -15.70
N THR A 76 -13.64 -3.62 -16.71
CA THR A 76 -12.51 -2.67 -16.75
C THR A 76 -12.50 -1.78 -15.51
N ASN A 77 -13.63 -1.18 -15.15
CA ASN A 77 -13.74 -0.33 -13.96
C ASN A 77 -13.43 -1.10 -12.66
N GLY A 78 -13.86 -2.37 -12.58
CA GLY A 78 -13.56 -3.22 -11.44
C GLY A 78 -12.07 -3.53 -11.31
N LEU A 79 -11.42 -3.86 -12.43
CA LEU A 79 -9.98 -4.09 -12.47
C LEU A 79 -9.17 -2.83 -12.16
N MET A 80 -9.59 -1.65 -12.64
CA MET A 80 -8.96 -0.36 -12.29
C MET A 80 -8.96 -0.10 -10.80
N LYS A 81 -10.14 -0.19 -10.15
CA LYS A 81 -10.24 0.00 -8.69
C LYS A 81 -9.39 -1.01 -7.92
N THR A 82 -9.33 -2.25 -8.40
CA THR A 82 -8.54 -3.32 -7.79
C THR A 82 -7.04 -3.06 -7.93
N SER A 83 -6.60 -2.57 -9.09
CA SER A 83 -5.21 -2.17 -9.36
C SER A 83 -4.79 -0.98 -8.49
N GLU A 84 -5.64 0.05 -8.40
CA GLU A 84 -5.42 1.20 -7.51
C GLU A 84 -5.26 0.77 -6.04
N PHE A 85 -6.14 -0.11 -5.57
CA PHE A 85 -6.05 -0.64 -4.21
C PHE A 85 -4.77 -1.44 -3.96
N ALA A 86 -4.36 -2.29 -4.91
CA ALA A 86 -3.09 -3.01 -4.82
C ALA A 86 -1.88 -2.05 -4.77
N SER A 87 -1.91 -0.96 -5.55
CA SER A 87 -0.89 0.09 -5.51
C SER A 87 -0.83 0.78 -4.13
N GLU A 88 -1.97 1.08 -3.52
CA GLU A 88 -2.02 1.69 -2.18
C GLU A 88 -1.46 0.74 -1.10
N ILE A 89 -1.78 -0.55 -1.16
CA ILE A 89 -1.14 -1.57 -0.29
C ILE A 89 0.38 -1.57 -0.49
N GLY A 90 0.84 -1.54 -1.75
CA GLY A 90 2.28 -1.51 -2.07
C GLY A 90 3.00 -0.27 -1.54
N ARG A 91 2.29 0.85 -1.39
CA ARG A 91 2.78 2.09 -0.74
C ARG A 91 2.66 2.08 0.78
N SER A 92 2.30 0.93 1.37
CA SER A 92 2.00 0.79 2.80
C SER A 92 0.84 1.66 3.29
N ASN A 93 -0.06 2.07 2.39
CA ASN A 93 -1.29 2.78 2.75
C ASN A 93 -2.43 1.77 3.00
N PHE A 94 -2.46 1.21 4.19
CA PHE A 94 -3.45 0.21 4.60
C PHE A 94 -4.83 0.82 4.96
N ASP A 95 -4.93 2.15 5.06
CA ASP A 95 -6.19 2.85 5.38
C ASP A 95 -7.05 3.15 4.13
N SER A 96 -6.56 2.80 2.95
CA SER A 96 -7.30 2.95 1.71
C SER A 96 -8.63 2.18 1.73
N LYS A 97 -9.71 2.86 1.30
CA LYS A 97 -11.05 2.28 1.21
C LYS A 97 -11.14 1.42 -0.04
N PHE A 98 -11.58 0.18 0.13
CA PHE A 98 -11.83 -0.74 -0.96
C PHE A 98 -13.02 -1.64 -0.63
N GLU A 99 -13.92 -1.77 -1.58
CA GLU A 99 -15.09 -2.64 -1.49
C GLU A 99 -15.04 -3.65 -2.65
N PRO A 100 -15.03 -4.95 -2.36
CA PRO A 100 -15.08 -5.97 -3.41
C PRO A 100 -16.32 -5.83 -4.28
N LEU A 101 -16.21 -6.17 -5.56
CA LEU A 101 -17.31 -6.03 -6.53
C LEU A 101 -18.53 -6.87 -6.16
N SER A 102 -18.30 -7.98 -5.46
CA SER A 102 -19.33 -8.82 -4.87
C SER A 102 -18.74 -9.67 -3.75
N ASN A 103 -19.60 -10.38 -3.02
CA ASN A 103 -19.15 -11.42 -2.09
C ASN A 103 -18.40 -12.59 -2.74
N LYS A 104 -18.42 -12.70 -4.08
CA LYS A 104 -17.71 -13.72 -4.86
C LYS A 104 -16.46 -13.17 -5.56
N ASP A 105 -16.12 -11.91 -5.33
CA ASP A 105 -14.91 -11.30 -5.89
C ASP A 105 -13.67 -11.88 -5.22
N VAL A 106 -13.15 -12.98 -5.78
CA VAL A 106 -12.01 -13.70 -5.23
C VAL A 106 -10.79 -12.78 -5.13
N LEU A 107 -10.49 -12.04 -6.20
CA LEU A 107 -9.32 -11.16 -6.25
C LEU A 107 -9.42 -10.02 -5.21
N GLY A 108 -10.57 -9.34 -5.16
CA GLY A 108 -10.80 -8.27 -4.19
C GLY A 108 -10.69 -8.76 -2.74
N ASN A 109 -11.26 -9.93 -2.43
CA ASN A 109 -11.16 -10.51 -1.09
C ASN A 109 -9.72 -10.95 -0.74
N SER A 110 -8.99 -11.56 -1.68
CA SER A 110 -7.59 -11.93 -1.45
C SER A 110 -6.70 -10.70 -1.21
N LEU A 111 -6.95 -9.58 -1.90
CA LEU A 111 -6.22 -8.33 -1.64
C LEU A 111 -6.55 -7.73 -0.27
N LEU A 112 -7.79 -7.84 0.19
CA LEU A 112 -8.17 -7.44 1.55
C LEU A 112 -7.44 -8.26 2.62
N GLU A 113 -7.33 -9.57 2.42
CA GLU A 113 -6.56 -10.45 3.29
C GLU A 113 -5.07 -10.09 3.26
N MET A 114 -4.50 -9.89 2.07
CA MET A 114 -3.11 -9.47 1.90
C MET A 114 -2.82 -8.14 2.62
N ARG A 115 -3.70 -7.14 2.49
CA ARG A 115 -3.62 -5.88 3.23
C ARG A 115 -3.54 -6.12 4.72
N LYS A 116 -4.44 -6.95 5.26
CA LYS A 116 -4.50 -7.27 6.69
C LYS A 116 -3.21 -7.95 7.16
N SER A 117 -2.70 -8.92 6.41
CA SER A 117 -1.45 -9.61 6.73
C SER A 117 -0.25 -8.66 6.73
N LEU A 118 -0.15 -7.79 5.72
CA LEU A 118 0.94 -6.81 5.62
C LEU A 118 0.86 -5.75 6.73
N GLN A 119 -0.35 -5.26 7.04
CA GLN A 119 -0.56 -4.34 8.15
C GLN A 119 -0.12 -4.96 9.47
N SER A 120 -0.57 -6.18 9.79
CA SER A 120 -0.18 -6.87 11.02
C SER A 120 1.32 -7.16 11.08
N ALA A 121 1.93 -7.55 9.96
CA ALA A 121 3.38 -7.75 9.89
C ALA A 121 4.16 -6.45 10.15
N ASN A 122 3.68 -5.33 9.61
CA ASN A 122 4.29 -4.00 9.82
C ASN A 122 4.16 -3.56 11.30
N GLU A 123 2.98 -3.74 11.90
CA GLU A 123 2.73 -3.43 13.31
C GLU A 123 3.64 -4.29 14.22
N GLU A 124 3.77 -5.58 13.93
CA GLU A 124 4.63 -6.48 14.68
C GLU A 124 6.12 -6.13 14.53
N GLU A 125 6.57 -5.79 13.32
CA GLU A 125 7.93 -5.34 13.08
C GLU A 125 8.26 -4.07 13.88
N ASN A 126 7.35 -3.08 13.89
CA ASN A 126 7.55 -1.85 14.65
C ASN A 126 7.60 -2.12 16.15
N LYS A 127 6.75 -3.01 16.66
CA LYS A 127 6.81 -3.45 18.06
C LYS A 127 8.15 -4.11 18.39
N ARG A 128 8.61 -5.05 17.55
CA ARG A 128 9.90 -5.72 17.72
C ARG A 128 11.06 -4.72 17.73
N LYS A 129 11.04 -3.70 16.87
CA LYS A 129 12.07 -2.65 16.84
C LYS A 129 12.17 -1.90 18.18
N ILE A 130 11.05 -1.59 18.81
CA ILE A 130 11.02 -0.91 20.12
C ILE A 130 11.56 -1.84 21.20
N GLU A 131 11.09 -3.09 21.25
CA GLU A 131 11.57 -4.10 22.22
C GLU A 131 13.08 -4.36 22.08
N ASP A 132 13.59 -4.47 20.86
CA ASP A 132 15.02 -4.65 20.58
C ASP A 132 15.83 -3.43 21.00
N GLN A 133 15.32 -2.21 20.80
CA GLN A 133 15.97 -0.98 21.28
C GLN A 133 16.09 -0.97 22.81
N GLU A 134 15.01 -1.28 23.53
CA GLU A 134 15.02 -1.35 25.00
C GLU A 134 15.96 -2.44 25.54
N ARG A 135 15.96 -3.60 24.88
CA ARG A 135 16.85 -4.72 25.24
C ARG A 135 18.32 -4.38 25.00
N ASN A 136 18.63 -3.80 23.85
CA ASN A 136 19.98 -3.38 23.51
C ASN A 136 20.48 -2.30 24.46
N TRP A 137 19.64 -1.31 24.77
CA TRP A 137 19.93 -0.28 25.75
C TRP A 137 20.20 -0.89 27.14
N THR A 138 19.36 -1.81 27.63
CA THR A 138 19.60 -2.44 28.94
C THR A 138 20.91 -3.26 28.97
N THR A 139 21.19 -3.99 27.88
CA THR A 139 22.40 -4.82 27.77
C THR A 139 23.67 -3.97 27.72
N GLU A 140 23.67 -2.88 26.94
CA GLU A 140 24.79 -1.95 26.89
C GLU A 140 25.01 -1.27 28.25
N GLY A 141 23.93 -0.82 28.90
CA GLY A 141 23.97 -0.24 30.23
C GLY A 141 24.61 -1.20 31.23
N LEU A 142 24.12 -2.45 31.31
CA LEU A 142 24.64 -3.45 32.22
C LEU A 142 26.12 -3.76 31.97
N ALA A 143 26.53 -3.92 30.71
CA ALA A 143 27.93 -4.15 30.36
C ALA A 143 28.83 -2.99 30.78
N ARG A 144 28.40 -1.74 30.49
CA ARG A 144 29.11 -0.52 30.87
C ARG A 144 29.29 -0.41 32.38
N PHE A 145 28.21 -0.55 33.14
CA PHE A 145 28.27 -0.44 34.61
C PHE A 145 28.98 -1.63 35.25
N GLY A 146 28.89 -2.83 34.68
CA GLY A 146 29.69 -3.99 35.08
C GLY A 146 31.19 -3.72 34.97
N GLU A 147 31.63 -3.09 33.87
CA GLU A 147 33.03 -2.68 33.71
C GLU A 147 33.47 -1.60 34.70
N ILE A 148 32.60 -0.63 35.02
CA ILE A 148 32.89 0.40 36.03
C ILE A 148 33.07 -0.21 37.42
N LEU A 149 32.14 -1.10 37.82
CA LEU A 149 32.19 -1.80 39.11
C LEU A 149 33.47 -2.64 39.26
N ARG A 150 33.96 -3.21 38.16
CA ARG A 150 35.19 -4.02 38.14
C ARG A 150 36.48 -3.20 38.22
N ARG A 151 36.50 -1.94 37.78
CA ARG A 151 37.72 -1.11 37.73
C ARG A 151 38.07 -0.46 39.07
N HIS A 152 37.07 -0.07 39.86
CA HIS A 152 37.26 0.74 41.07
C HIS A 152 36.78 0.05 42.35
N THR A 153 37.02 -1.25 42.48
CA THR A 153 36.53 -2.07 43.61
C THR A 153 37.10 -1.63 44.97
N GLU A 154 38.31 -1.07 45.01
CA GLU A 154 39.01 -0.73 46.27
C GLU A 154 38.78 0.71 46.76
N ASN A 155 38.15 1.58 45.95
CA ASN A 155 37.92 2.98 46.32
C ASN A 155 36.48 3.40 46.02
N ILE A 156 35.64 3.35 47.06
CA ILE A 156 34.21 3.65 46.97
C ILE A 156 33.92 5.08 46.52
N GLY A 157 34.80 6.05 46.84
CA GLY A 157 34.65 7.44 46.42
C GLY A 157 34.88 7.62 44.93
N LEU A 158 35.96 7.06 44.39
CA LEU A 158 36.23 7.06 42.95
C LEU A 158 35.18 6.28 42.16
N LEU A 159 34.76 5.11 42.68
CA LEU A 159 33.68 4.33 42.10
C LEU A 159 32.37 5.11 42.03
N SER A 160 31.98 5.78 43.13
CA SER A 160 30.76 6.58 43.20
C SER A 160 30.77 7.72 42.18
N LYS A 161 31.93 8.38 42.00
CA LYS A 161 32.10 9.45 40.99
C LYS A 161 31.94 8.92 39.56
N ASP A 162 32.57 7.80 39.24
CA ASP A 162 32.50 7.21 37.90
C ASP A 162 31.11 6.68 37.59
N ILE A 163 30.43 6.05 38.57
CA ILE A 163 29.05 5.59 38.42
C ILE A 163 28.13 6.78 38.15
N ILE A 164 28.15 7.81 39.00
CA ILE A 164 27.17 8.91 38.87
C ILE A 164 27.41 9.73 37.60
N GLN A 165 28.67 9.94 37.21
CA GLN A 165 29.00 10.63 35.95
C GLN A 165 28.51 9.85 34.73
N ASN A 166 28.74 8.53 34.69
CA ASN A 166 28.28 7.69 33.58
C ASN A 166 26.76 7.55 33.58
N LEU A 167 26.11 7.43 34.75
CA LEU A 167 24.66 7.33 34.86
C LEU A 167 23.95 8.59 34.37
N VAL A 168 24.42 9.76 34.79
CA VAL A 168 23.86 11.04 34.33
C VAL A 168 24.03 11.19 32.81
N LYS A 169 25.21 10.85 32.26
CA LYS A 169 25.44 10.86 30.80
C LYS A 169 24.59 9.84 30.06
N TYR A 170 24.45 8.63 30.59
CA TYR A 170 23.76 7.51 29.96
C TYR A 170 22.24 7.71 29.91
N LEU A 171 21.67 8.28 30.98
CA LEU A 171 20.26 8.65 31.06
C LEU A 171 19.96 10.01 30.40
N ASN A 172 21.00 10.71 29.93
CA ASN A 172 20.92 12.11 29.51
C ASN A 172 20.23 13.00 30.57
N ALA A 173 20.51 12.72 31.84
CA ALA A 173 19.96 13.45 32.97
C ALA A 173 20.73 14.77 33.16
N ASN A 174 20.08 15.76 33.77
CA ASN A 174 20.72 17.05 34.04
C ASN A 174 21.70 16.97 35.21
N GLN A 175 21.39 16.19 36.25
CA GLN A 175 22.22 16.03 37.44
C GLN A 175 21.88 14.75 38.19
N GLY A 176 22.80 14.31 39.05
CA GLY A 176 22.61 13.16 39.92
C GLY A 176 23.55 13.22 41.13
N GLY A 177 23.17 12.52 42.20
CA GLY A 177 23.98 12.35 43.40
C GLY A 177 23.88 10.91 43.93
N ILE A 178 24.97 10.42 44.51
CA ILE A 178 25.03 9.14 45.22
C ILE A 178 25.23 9.42 46.70
N PHE A 179 24.35 8.83 47.52
CA PHE A 179 24.43 8.89 48.97
C PHE A 179 24.72 7.49 49.50
N ILE A 180 25.56 7.39 50.52
CA ILE A 180 25.82 6.15 51.24
C ILE A 180 25.35 6.34 52.69
N LEU A 181 24.74 5.32 53.25
CA LEU A 181 24.36 5.31 54.67
C LEU A 181 25.63 5.18 55.52
N ASN A 182 25.85 6.16 56.39
CA ASN A 182 26.86 6.08 57.43
C ASN A 182 26.16 5.71 58.74
N ASP A 183 26.39 4.48 59.20
CA ASP A 183 25.86 3.90 60.42
C ASP A 183 26.96 3.49 61.41
N ALA A 184 28.16 4.05 61.24
CA ALA A 184 29.31 3.75 62.09
C ALA A 184 29.10 4.15 63.56
N ASP A 185 28.28 5.18 63.79
CA ASP A 185 27.80 5.58 65.11
C ASP A 185 26.29 5.31 65.23
N PRO A 186 25.85 4.43 66.16
CA PRO A 186 24.43 4.16 66.40
C PRO A 186 23.60 5.39 66.77
N ASP A 187 24.23 6.42 67.34
CA ASP A 187 23.57 7.66 67.76
C ASP A 187 23.57 8.75 66.67
N ASP A 188 24.30 8.57 65.54
CA ASP A 188 24.41 9.53 64.42
C ASP A 188 24.34 8.85 63.04
N VAL A 189 23.26 8.12 62.80
CA VAL A 189 22.98 7.49 61.50
C VAL A 189 22.49 8.52 60.49
N HIS A 190 23.27 8.78 59.44
CA HIS A 190 22.91 9.75 58.40
C HIS A 190 23.32 9.32 56.99
N LEU A 191 22.77 9.99 55.97
CA LEU A 191 23.15 9.81 54.58
C LEU A 191 24.28 10.77 54.22
N GLU A 192 25.42 10.22 53.82
CA GLU A 192 26.59 10.99 53.37
C GLU A 192 26.60 11.07 51.84
N LEU A 193 26.67 12.28 51.27
CA LEU A 193 26.81 12.48 49.83
C LEU A 193 28.21 12.07 49.38
N MET A 194 28.33 10.93 48.70
CA MET A 194 29.62 10.44 48.19
C MET A 194 30.05 11.09 46.89
N SER A 195 29.12 11.39 46.00
CA SER A 195 29.44 12.06 44.76
C SER A 195 28.22 12.74 44.16
N ALA A 196 28.42 13.86 43.48
CA ALA A 196 27.42 14.54 42.69
C ALA A 196 28.00 14.92 41.33
N TYR A 197 27.18 14.84 40.30
CA TYR A 197 27.53 15.25 38.94
C TYR A 197 26.38 16.00 38.29
N ALA A 198 26.69 17.08 37.57
CA ALA A 198 25.73 17.86 36.81
C ALA A 198 26.24 18.04 35.37
N TYR A 199 25.42 17.66 34.39
CA TYR A 199 25.70 17.86 32.98
C TYR A 199 25.80 19.37 32.72
N ASN A 200 26.91 19.81 32.14
CA ASN A 200 27.26 21.21 31.86
C ASN A 200 27.90 22.03 33.01
N ARG A 201 28.37 21.39 34.09
CA ARG A 201 29.40 21.99 34.96
C ARG A 201 30.74 21.30 34.73
N GLU A 202 31.58 21.89 33.90
CA GLU A 202 33.03 21.70 34.06
C GLU A 202 33.39 22.27 35.45
N ASN A 203 33.84 21.36 36.32
CA ASN A 203 34.47 21.53 37.63
C ASN A 203 34.45 22.92 38.30
N LEU A 204 33.97 22.96 39.54
CA LEU A 204 34.65 23.68 40.63
C LEU A 204 35.09 22.65 41.67
#